data_AF-A0A0P6Y354-F1
#
_entry.id   AF-A0A0P6Y354-F1
#
_cell.length_a   1.000
_cell.length_b   1.000
_cell.length_c   1.000
_cell.angle_alpha   90.00
_cell.angle_beta   90.00
_cell.angle_gamma   90.00
#
_symmetry.space_group_name_H-M   'P 1'
#
loop_
_entity.id
_entity.type
_entity.pdbx_description
1 polymer ?
#
loop_
_entity_poly.entity_id
_entity_poly.type
_entity_poly.pdbx_seq_one_letter_code
_entity_poly.pdbx_strand_id
1 'polypeptide(L)'
;MQMLDPVWTITSFALTVLVLSFLLGDNPLFRLVSYLFVGVSAGFAAVMLVYQVILPRLVWPLLEGSPAERALAVIPLVLSVLLLARLVPRLAVVGSLPMGYLVGAGAAVMISGAVMGTLVRQTLSAIQVFDLSAAAPSQNPVLQFAEAAVMLTGTVGTLAYFQFTARAKPNQPAQRPAWVNGLARVGEVFIAITLGALFAGVYAAALSALIDRLEFILQVIQGLIG
;
A
#
# COMPACT_ATOMS: atom_id res chain seq x y z
N MET A 1 16.09 20.41 18.63
CA MET A 1 16.25 19.09 17.98
C MET A 1 17.74 18.74 18.03
N GLN A 2 18.10 17.54 18.48
CA GLN A 2 19.49 17.07 18.52
C GLN A 2 20.09 17.32 17.14
N MET A 3 21.17 18.11 17.05
CA MET A 3 21.85 18.31 15.77
C MET A 3 22.26 16.92 15.30
N LEU A 4 21.63 16.45 14.22
CA LEU A 4 22.18 15.34 13.45
C LEU A 4 23.63 15.69 13.18
N ASP A 5 24.52 14.68 13.21
CA ASP A 5 25.92 14.89 12.86
C ASP A 5 26.01 15.79 11.62
N PRO A 6 26.91 16.79 11.58
CA PRO A 6 26.96 17.79 10.51
C PRO A 6 26.96 17.15 9.12
N VAL A 7 27.52 15.95 9.00
CA VAL A 7 27.49 15.08 7.82
C VAL A 7 26.07 14.75 7.35
N TRP A 8 25.19 14.31 8.25
CA TRP A 8 23.79 13.98 7.93
C TRP A 8 22.97 15.21 7.56
N THR A 9 23.23 16.34 8.23
CA THR A 9 22.57 17.61 7.92
C THR A 9 22.93 18.09 6.52
N ILE A 10 24.22 18.09 6.16
CA ILE A 10 24.70 18.48 4.82
C ILE A 10 24.18 17.51 3.75
N THR A 11 24.20 16.21 4.02
CA THR A 11 23.70 15.19 3.08
C THR A 11 22.20 15.37 2.83
N SER A 12 21.41 15.59 3.89
CA SER A 12 19.97 15.82 3.79
C SER A 12 19.65 17.12 3.04
N PHE A 13 20.43 18.19 3.29
CA PHE A 13 20.32 19.44 2.56
C PHE A 13 20.59 19.25 1.06
N ALA A 14 21.71 18.63 0.71
CA ALA A 14 22.05 18.35 -0.68
C ALA A 14 20.95 17.55 -1.37
N LEU A 15 20.54 16.41 -0.79
CA LEU A 15 19.48 15.58 -1.37
C LEU A 15 18.15 16.34 -1.53
N THR A 16 17.76 17.17 -0.56
CA THR A 16 16.54 17.97 -0.64
C THR A 16 16.60 18.96 -1.80
N VAL A 17 17.73 19.67 -1.96
CA VAL A 17 17.93 20.60 -3.08
C VAL A 17 17.93 19.87 -4.43
N LEU A 18 18.61 18.72 -4.54
CA LEU A 18 18.63 17.93 -5.77
C LEU A 18 17.23 17.43 -6.16
N VAL A 19 16.39 17.05 -5.18
CA VAL A 19 15.00 16.65 -5.44
C VAL A 19 14.17 17.85 -5.90
N LEU A 20 14.28 19.00 -5.23
CA LEU A 20 13.58 20.24 -5.60
C LEU A 20 13.99 20.78 -6.97
N SER A 21 15.18 20.43 -7.46
CA SER A 21 15.61 20.76 -8.83
C SER A 21 14.61 20.30 -9.89
N PHE A 22 13.78 19.28 -9.61
CA PHE A 22 12.69 18.85 -10.50
C PHE A 22 11.72 19.99 -10.86
N LEU A 23 11.52 20.98 -9.97
CA LEU A 23 10.68 22.15 -10.25
C LEU A 23 11.19 22.98 -11.44
N LEU A 24 12.49 22.91 -11.74
CA LEU A 24 13.12 23.59 -12.87
C LEU A 24 13.07 22.75 -14.17
N GLY A 25 12.46 21.56 -14.13
CA GLY A 25 12.38 20.61 -15.22
C GLY A 25 13.18 19.32 -14.97
N ASP A 26 13.10 18.39 -15.92
CA ASP A 26 13.80 17.10 -15.86
C ASP A 26 15.30 17.30 -16.09
N ASN A 27 16.08 17.17 -15.01
CA ASN A 27 17.51 17.42 -14.97
C ASN A 27 18.28 16.17 -14.49
N PRO A 28 19.56 16.02 -14.84
CA PRO A 28 20.35 14.85 -14.45
C PRO A 28 20.52 14.70 -12.93
N LEU A 29 20.46 15.80 -12.17
CA LEU A 29 20.61 15.78 -10.70
C LEU A 29 19.42 15.09 -10.02
N PHE A 30 18.20 15.42 -10.43
CA PHE A 30 16.98 14.77 -9.95
C PHE A 30 16.95 13.28 -10.32
N ARG A 31 17.35 12.93 -11.54
CA ARG A 31 17.45 11.53 -11.99
C ARG A 31 18.45 10.74 -11.14
N LEU A 32 19.61 11.34 -10.82
CA LEU A 32 20.62 10.73 -9.95
C LEU A 32 20.03 10.37 -8.58
N VAL A 33 19.32 11.31 -7.93
CA VAL A 33 18.71 11.03 -6.62
C VAL A 33 17.60 9.99 -6.73
N SER A 34 16.83 9.99 -7.82
CA SER A 34 15.81 8.98 -8.05
C SER A 34 16.41 7.58 -8.20
N TYR A 35 17.50 7.44 -8.97
CA TYR A 35 18.22 6.17 -9.10
C TYR A 35 18.88 5.74 -7.79
N LEU A 36 19.45 6.68 -7.03
CA LEU A 36 19.99 6.41 -5.70
C LEU A 36 18.90 5.88 -4.77
N PHE A 37 17.74 6.55 -4.71
CA PHE A 37 16.61 6.15 -3.87
C PHE A 37 16.09 4.75 -4.23
N VAL A 38 15.92 4.47 -5.53
CA VAL A 38 15.51 3.14 -6.01
C VAL A 38 16.58 2.09 -5.68
N GLY A 39 17.87 2.42 -5.88
CA GLY A 39 18.98 1.52 -5.57
C GLY A 39 19.08 1.17 -4.09
N VAL A 40 18.96 2.17 -3.20
CA VAL A 40 18.96 1.95 -1.74
C VAL A 40 17.73 1.14 -1.32
N SER A 41 16.55 1.42 -1.88
CA SER A 41 15.33 0.67 -1.59
C SER A 41 15.44 -0.79 -2.02
N ALA A 42 15.98 -1.05 -3.22
CA ALA A 42 16.23 -2.39 -3.73
C ALA A 42 17.31 -3.12 -2.90
N GLY A 43 18.37 -2.42 -2.48
CA GLY A 43 19.41 -2.95 -1.62
C GLY A 43 18.88 -3.35 -0.25
N PHE A 44 18.07 -2.49 0.38
CA PHE A 44 17.40 -2.80 1.65
C PHE A 44 16.50 -4.03 1.51
N ALA A 45 15.68 -4.08 0.45
CA ALA A 45 14.84 -5.25 0.19
C ALA A 45 15.66 -6.54 -0.02
N ALA A 46 16.79 -6.46 -0.74
CA ALA A 46 17.68 -7.60 -0.94
C ALA A 46 18.28 -8.10 0.38
N VAL A 47 18.79 -7.19 1.23
CA VAL A 47 19.32 -7.54 2.56
C VAL A 47 18.23 -8.19 3.41
N MET A 48 17.03 -7.60 3.44
CA MET A 48 15.89 -8.17 4.17
C MET A 48 15.55 -9.58 3.68
N LEU A 49 15.52 -9.82 2.38
CA LEU A 49 15.28 -11.16 1.82
C LEU A 49 16.37 -12.15 2.21
N VAL A 50 17.64 -11.75 2.15
CA VAL A 50 18.76 -12.63 2.52
C VAL A 50 18.67 -13.02 4.00
N TYR A 51 18.55 -12.04 4.90
CA TYR A 51 18.62 -12.28 6.34
C TYR A 51 17.33 -12.82 6.95
N GLN A 52 16.16 -12.45 6.42
CA GLN A 52 14.87 -12.85 7.00
C GLN A 52 14.20 -14.01 6.27
N VAL A 53 14.63 -14.32 5.04
CA VAL A 53 14.00 -15.38 4.24
C VAL A 53 15.01 -16.44 3.83
N ILE A 54 16.05 -16.10 3.07
CA ILE A 54 16.95 -17.09 2.46
C ILE A 54 17.76 -17.83 3.53
N LEU A 55 18.47 -17.10 4.39
CA LEU A 55 19.27 -17.75 5.44
C LEU A 55 18.41 -18.59 6.40
N PRO A 56 17.31 -18.08 7.00
CA PRO A 56 16.52 -18.85 7.97
C PRO A 56 15.60 -19.90 7.40
N ARG A 57 15.16 -19.78 6.14
CA ARG A 57 14.26 -20.79 5.54
C ARG A 57 14.97 -21.80 4.64
N LEU A 58 16.20 -21.51 4.22
CA LEU A 58 16.99 -22.39 3.36
C LEU A 58 18.29 -22.78 4.04
N VAL A 59 19.21 -21.84 4.27
CA VAL A 59 20.60 -22.15 4.61
C VAL A 59 20.75 -22.78 6.00
N TRP A 60 20.22 -22.14 7.06
CA TRP A 60 20.33 -22.67 8.43
C TRP A 60 19.65 -24.04 8.61
N PRO A 61 18.40 -24.26 8.13
CA PRO A 61 17.78 -25.59 8.20
C PRO A 61 18.56 -26.69 7.47
N LEU A 62 19.22 -26.38 6.36
CA LEU A 62 20.04 -27.33 5.60
C LEU A 62 21.34 -27.72 6.33
N LEU A 63 21.99 -26.76 7.01
CA LEU A 63 23.26 -26.98 7.71
C LEU A 63 23.04 -27.59 9.10
N GLU A 64 22.16 -26.98 9.89
CA GLU A 64 22.06 -27.21 11.34
C GLU A 64 20.70 -27.79 11.76
N GLY A 65 19.72 -27.82 10.84
CA GLY A 65 18.38 -28.28 11.14
C GLY A 65 18.25 -29.78 11.37
N SER A 66 17.16 -30.16 12.04
CA SER A 66 16.71 -31.54 12.22
C SER A 66 16.45 -32.24 10.87
N PRO A 67 16.39 -33.59 10.83
CA PRO A 67 16.09 -34.31 9.58
C PRO A 67 14.77 -33.89 8.91
N ALA A 68 13.77 -33.50 9.70
CA ALA A 68 12.49 -33.00 9.19
C ALA A 68 12.62 -31.60 8.57
N GLU A 69 13.35 -30.69 9.23
CA GLU A 69 13.60 -29.35 8.71
C GLU A 69 14.45 -29.38 7.43
N ARG A 70 15.45 -30.27 7.38
CA ARG A 70 16.24 -30.52 6.18
C ARG A 70 15.37 -31.01 5.02
N ALA A 71 14.48 -31.97 5.28
CA ALA A 71 13.56 -32.47 4.26
C ALA A 71 12.64 -31.35 3.71
N LEU A 72 12.15 -30.47 4.57
CA LEU A 72 11.34 -29.32 4.15
C LEU A 72 12.15 -28.28 3.37
N ALA A 73 13.41 -28.02 3.73
CA ALA A 73 14.30 -27.07 3.07
C ALA A 73 14.81 -27.57 1.69
N VAL A 74 14.79 -28.88 1.44
CA VAL A 74 15.11 -29.44 0.11
C VAL A 74 14.09 -29.01 -0.94
N ILE A 75 12.81 -28.86 -0.58
CA ILE A 75 11.76 -28.43 -1.51
C ILE A 75 12.07 -27.06 -2.14
N PRO A 76 12.26 -25.97 -1.37
CA PRO A 76 12.62 -24.68 -1.93
C PRO A 76 13.97 -24.71 -2.64
N LEU A 77 14.96 -25.50 -2.17
CA LEU A 77 16.24 -25.65 -2.86
C LEU A 77 16.06 -26.20 -4.28
N VAL A 78 15.30 -27.29 -4.43
CA VAL A 78 15.01 -27.91 -5.72
C VAL A 78 14.25 -26.91 -6.60
N LEU A 79 13.22 -26.24 -6.08
CA LEU A 79 12.47 -25.25 -6.84
C LEU A 79 13.35 -24.07 -7.29
N SER A 80 14.29 -23.61 -6.47
CA SER A 80 15.26 -22.57 -6.83
C SER A 80 16.19 -23.03 -7.96
N VAL A 81 16.71 -24.26 -7.90
CA VAL A 81 17.56 -24.83 -8.96
C VAL A 81 16.78 -25.00 -10.26
N LEU A 82 15.54 -25.52 -10.19
CA LEU A 82 14.67 -25.65 -11.37
C LEU A 82 14.34 -24.28 -11.97
N LEU A 83 14.24 -23.23 -11.16
CA LEU A 83 14.02 -21.87 -11.65
C LEU A 83 15.23 -21.34 -12.43
N LEU A 84 16.47 -21.69 -12.02
CA LEU A 84 17.67 -21.37 -12.79
C LEU A 84 17.67 -22.05 -14.17
N ALA A 85 17.06 -23.24 -14.30
CA ALA A 85 16.94 -23.93 -15.59
C ALA A 85 16.16 -23.12 -16.63
N ARG A 86 15.35 -22.14 -16.20
CA ARG A 86 14.63 -21.21 -17.09
C ARG A 86 15.55 -20.24 -17.84
N LEU A 87 16.77 -19.99 -17.36
CA LEU A 87 17.74 -19.15 -18.08
C LEU A 87 18.17 -19.81 -19.40
N VAL A 88 18.03 -21.14 -19.52
CA VAL A 88 18.35 -21.89 -20.73
C VAL A 88 17.05 -22.23 -21.48
N PRO A 89 16.85 -21.74 -22.72
CA PRO A 89 15.62 -21.95 -23.48
C PRO A 89 15.20 -23.42 -23.63
N ARG A 90 16.16 -24.35 -23.67
CA ARG A 90 15.93 -25.79 -23.81
C ARG A 90 15.37 -26.46 -22.54
N LEU A 91 15.61 -25.89 -21.35
CA LEU A 91 15.11 -26.40 -20.07
C LEU A 91 13.97 -25.54 -19.49
N ALA A 92 13.46 -24.57 -20.27
CA ALA A 92 12.44 -23.63 -19.81
C ALA A 92 11.13 -24.29 -19.35
N VAL A 93 10.79 -25.46 -19.89
CA VAL A 93 9.61 -26.26 -19.48
C VAL A 93 9.74 -26.76 -18.05
N VAL A 94 10.97 -27.09 -17.60
CA VAL A 94 11.20 -27.53 -16.22
C VAL A 94 11.13 -26.34 -15.25
N GLY A 95 11.57 -25.16 -15.71
CA GLY A 95 11.47 -23.91 -14.97
C GLY A 95 10.05 -23.31 -14.89
N SER A 96 9.08 -23.83 -15.64
CA SER A 96 7.69 -23.35 -15.55
C SER A 96 6.98 -23.82 -14.28
N LEU A 97 7.42 -24.94 -13.68
CA LEU A 97 6.82 -25.48 -12.45
C LEU A 97 7.07 -24.54 -11.24
N PRO A 98 8.32 -24.10 -10.94
CA PRO A 98 8.55 -23.08 -9.92
C PRO A 98 7.82 -21.77 -10.19
N MET A 99 7.71 -21.34 -11.45
CA MET A 99 6.97 -20.12 -11.80
C MET A 99 5.47 -20.24 -11.55
N GLY A 100 4.87 -21.39 -11.88
CA GLY A 100 3.48 -21.67 -11.55
C GLY A 100 3.23 -21.65 -10.04
N TYR A 101 4.14 -22.23 -9.26
CA TYR A 101 4.09 -22.16 -7.80
C TYR A 101 4.19 -20.72 -7.29
N LEU A 102 5.17 -19.94 -7.76
CA LEU A 102 5.36 -18.54 -7.35
C LEU A 102 4.16 -17.66 -7.68
N VAL A 103 3.59 -17.81 -8.89
CA VAL A 103 2.40 -17.07 -9.30
C VAL A 103 1.17 -17.50 -8.51
N GLY A 104 0.96 -18.80 -8.33
CA GLY A 104 -0.17 -19.33 -7.55
C GLY A 104 -0.12 -18.93 -6.09
N ALA A 105 1.03 -19.11 -5.43
CA ALA A 105 1.25 -18.70 -4.05
C ALA A 105 1.15 -17.17 -3.91
N GLY A 106 1.74 -16.41 -4.82
CA GLY A 106 1.64 -14.94 -4.83
C GLY A 106 0.21 -14.45 -4.99
N ALA A 107 -0.55 -15.04 -5.92
CA ALA A 107 -1.97 -14.74 -6.11
C ALA A 107 -2.79 -15.09 -4.86
N ALA A 108 -2.55 -16.26 -4.25
CA ALA A 108 -3.22 -16.66 -3.02
C ALA A 108 -2.93 -15.70 -1.86
N VAL A 109 -1.67 -15.29 -1.67
CA VAL A 109 -1.27 -14.32 -0.65
C VAL A 109 -1.89 -12.94 -0.92
N MET A 110 -1.90 -12.47 -2.17
CA MET A 110 -2.54 -11.21 -2.52
C MET A 110 -4.06 -11.24 -2.27
N ILE A 111 -4.74 -12.29 -2.70
CA ILE A 111 -6.19 -12.44 -2.49
C ILE A 111 -6.49 -12.55 -1.00
N SER A 112 -5.78 -13.40 -0.26
CA SER A 112 -5.97 -13.55 1.18
C SER A 112 -5.63 -12.28 1.94
N GLY A 113 -4.57 -11.58 1.55
CA GLY A 113 -4.14 -10.32 2.14
C GLY A 113 -5.15 -9.20 1.87
N ALA A 114 -5.70 -9.13 0.66
CA ALA A 114 -6.78 -8.21 0.33
C ALA A 114 -8.06 -8.56 1.12
N VAL A 115 -8.53 -9.80 1.07
CA VAL A 115 -9.77 -10.20 1.75
C VAL A 115 -9.66 -9.99 3.26
N MET A 116 -8.62 -10.53 3.90
CA MET A 116 -8.47 -10.46 5.36
C MET A 116 -7.99 -9.08 5.83
N GLY A 117 -7.13 -8.41 5.05
CA GLY A 117 -6.56 -7.11 5.39
C GLY A 117 -7.49 -5.93 5.08
N THR A 118 -8.34 -6.03 4.07
CA THR A 118 -9.28 -4.96 3.70
C THR A 118 -10.72 -5.38 3.97
N LEU A 119 -11.29 -6.31 3.20
CA LEU A 119 -12.74 -6.58 3.23
C LEU A 119 -13.26 -7.00 4.60
N VAL A 120 -12.60 -7.96 5.26
CA VAL A 120 -13.00 -8.45 6.58
C VAL A 120 -12.85 -7.33 7.61
N ARG A 121 -11.72 -6.62 7.62
CA ARG A 121 -11.50 -5.50 8.56
C ARG A 121 -12.51 -4.38 8.34
N GLN A 122 -12.76 -3.98 7.10
CA GLN A 122 -13.75 -2.96 6.75
C GLN A 122 -15.16 -3.38 7.15
N THR A 123 -15.53 -4.66 6.98
CA THR A 123 -16.83 -5.19 7.40
C THR A 123 -16.98 -5.18 8.92
N LEU A 124 -15.95 -5.62 9.66
CA LEU A 124 -15.95 -5.58 11.11
C LEU A 124 -16.01 -4.15 11.66
N SER A 125 -15.24 -3.22 11.07
CA SER A 125 -15.31 -1.80 11.43
C SER A 125 -16.70 -1.22 11.17
N ALA A 126 -17.37 -1.59 10.08
CA ALA A 126 -18.74 -1.17 9.82
C ALA A 126 -19.74 -1.72 10.85
N ILE A 127 -19.55 -2.96 11.33
CA ILE A 127 -20.38 -3.56 12.37
C ILE A 127 -20.17 -2.89 13.73
N GLN A 128 -18.91 -2.60 14.09
CA GLN A 128 -18.55 -2.02 15.39
C GLN A 128 -19.19 -0.65 15.66
N VAL A 129 -19.50 0.13 14.62
CA VAL A 129 -20.20 1.42 14.78
C VAL A 129 -21.61 1.25 15.37
N PHE A 130 -22.22 0.06 15.25
CA PHE A 130 -23.51 -0.27 15.84
C PHE A 130 -23.44 -0.85 17.26
N ASP A 131 -22.24 -1.02 17.82
CA ASP A 131 -22.08 -1.49 19.20
C ASP A 131 -22.34 -0.33 20.19
N LEU A 132 -23.60 -0.18 20.58
CA LEU A 132 -24.08 0.80 21.56
C LEU A 132 -23.63 0.48 22.99
N SER A 133 -23.06 -0.71 23.23
CA SER A 133 -22.64 -1.16 24.57
C SER A 133 -21.15 -0.91 24.86
N ALA A 134 -20.33 -0.77 23.81
CA ALA A 134 -18.93 -0.37 23.89
C ALA A 134 -18.73 1.16 23.95
N ALA A 135 -19.82 1.94 24.01
CA ALA A 135 -19.78 3.38 24.01
C ALA A 135 -19.07 3.94 25.26
N ALA A 136 -18.15 4.88 25.04
CA ALA A 136 -17.54 5.63 26.13
C ALA A 136 -18.64 6.28 27.00
N PRO A 137 -18.49 6.35 28.33
CA PRO A 137 -19.54 6.84 29.25
C PRO A 137 -20.04 8.28 29.00
N SER A 138 -19.44 9.00 28.06
CA SER A 138 -19.62 10.44 27.80
C SER A 138 -20.33 10.78 26.49
N GLN A 139 -20.74 9.81 25.66
CA GLN A 139 -21.44 10.08 24.41
C GLN A 139 -22.95 9.87 24.50
N ASN A 140 -23.71 10.79 23.90
CA ASN A 140 -25.16 10.68 23.80
C ASN A 140 -25.53 9.48 22.89
N PRO A 141 -26.29 8.48 23.38
CA PRO A 141 -26.61 7.27 22.59
C PRO A 141 -27.44 7.58 21.33
N VAL A 142 -28.21 8.67 21.33
CA VAL A 142 -28.95 9.16 20.15
C VAL A 142 -28.00 9.66 19.05
N LEU A 143 -26.91 10.32 19.44
CA LEU A 143 -25.93 10.87 18.50
C LEU A 143 -25.12 9.73 17.85
N GLN A 144 -24.74 8.72 18.65
CA GLN A 144 -24.08 7.51 18.15
C GLN A 144 -24.97 6.74 17.17
N PHE A 145 -26.27 6.60 17.46
CA PHE A 145 -27.20 5.97 16.52
C PHE A 145 -27.33 6.76 15.22
N ALA A 146 -27.36 8.10 15.29
CA ALA A 146 -27.38 8.95 14.10
C ALA A 146 -26.10 8.79 13.26
N GLU A 147 -24.93 8.75 13.89
CA GLU A 147 -23.64 8.49 13.22
C GLU A 147 -23.62 7.11 12.54
N ALA A 148 -24.10 6.08 13.22
CA ALA A 148 -24.21 4.73 12.68
C ALA A 148 -25.16 4.66 11.47
N ALA A 149 -26.31 5.34 11.55
CA ALA A 149 -27.27 5.43 10.46
C ALA A 149 -26.68 6.17 9.25
N VAL A 150 -25.97 7.28 9.46
CA VAL A 150 -25.28 8.03 8.40
C VAL A 150 -24.19 7.18 7.75
N MET A 151 -23.40 6.46 8.54
CA MET A 151 -22.32 5.59 8.03
C MET A 151 -22.89 4.41 7.21
N LEU A 152 -23.96 3.77 7.68
CA LEU A 152 -24.62 2.68 6.95
C LEU A 152 -25.26 3.16 5.66
N THR A 153 -26.00 4.28 5.70
CA THR A 153 -26.62 4.86 4.50
C THR A 153 -25.58 5.31 3.49
N GLY A 154 -24.48 5.90 3.93
CA GLY A 154 -23.34 6.25 3.08
C GLY A 154 -22.66 5.02 2.46
N THR A 155 -22.43 3.97 3.25
CA THR A 155 -21.81 2.71 2.79
C THR A 155 -22.69 2.00 1.76
N VAL A 156 -23.96 1.81 2.09
CA VAL A 156 -24.95 1.16 1.21
C VAL A 156 -25.21 2.00 -0.03
N GLY A 157 -25.27 3.33 0.11
CA GLY A 157 -25.37 4.28 -1.00
C GLY A 157 -24.19 4.18 -1.97
N THR A 158 -22.97 4.19 -1.44
CA THR A 158 -21.73 4.09 -2.22
C THR A 158 -21.64 2.75 -2.95
N LEU A 159 -22.00 1.65 -2.29
CA LEU A 159 -22.08 0.34 -2.93
C LEU A 159 -23.12 0.31 -4.05
N ALA A 160 -24.30 0.90 -3.84
CA ALA A 160 -25.34 1.00 -4.86
C ALA A 160 -24.92 1.87 -6.06
N TYR A 161 -24.14 2.94 -5.82
CA TYR A 161 -23.57 3.77 -6.90
C TYR A 161 -22.63 2.96 -7.81
N PHE A 162 -21.69 2.22 -7.22
CA PHE A 162 -20.73 1.37 -7.93
C PHE A 162 -21.29 0.02 -8.37
N GLN A 163 -22.54 -0.30 -8.04
CA GLN A 163 -23.17 -1.53 -8.48
C GLN A 163 -23.46 -1.45 -9.99
N PHE A 164 -22.61 -2.12 -10.77
CA PHE A 164 -22.77 -2.32 -12.22
C PHE A 164 -23.81 -3.41 -12.56
N THR A 165 -24.84 -3.61 -11.74
CA THR A 165 -25.96 -4.55 -12.04
C THR A 165 -27.01 -3.90 -12.93
N ALA A 166 -26.57 -3.19 -13.97
CA ALA A 166 -27.46 -2.78 -15.04
C ALA A 166 -27.69 -4.03 -15.91
N ARG A 167 -28.78 -4.77 -15.67
CA ARG A 167 -29.16 -5.89 -16.53
C ARG A 167 -29.52 -5.33 -17.91
N ALA A 168 -28.65 -5.52 -18.88
CA ALA A 168 -28.95 -5.27 -20.29
C ALA A 168 -29.93 -6.35 -20.77
N LYS A 169 -31.21 -5.99 -20.91
CA LYS A 169 -32.13 -6.77 -21.73
C LYS A 169 -31.85 -6.42 -23.21
N PRO A 170 -31.89 -7.38 -24.15
CA PRO A 170 -31.80 -7.05 -25.57
C PRO A 170 -32.91 -6.04 -25.91
N ASN A 171 -32.56 -4.93 -26.56
CA ASN A 171 -33.47 -3.89 -27.05
C ASN A 171 -34.10 -2.94 -26.01
N GLN A 172 -33.60 -2.83 -24.78
CA GLN A 172 -33.98 -1.75 -23.85
C GLN A 172 -32.74 -1.08 -23.24
N PRO A 173 -32.73 0.26 -23.04
CA PRO A 173 -31.67 0.90 -22.27
C PRO A 173 -31.62 0.27 -20.88
N ALA A 174 -30.42 0.10 -20.34
CA ALA A 174 -30.23 -0.64 -19.09
C ALA A 174 -30.94 0.07 -17.93
N GLN A 175 -32.12 -0.41 -17.54
CA GLN A 175 -32.92 0.20 -16.49
C GLN A 175 -32.53 -0.35 -15.12
N ARG A 176 -31.99 0.53 -14.27
CA ARG A 176 -31.82 0.28 -12.84
C ARG A 176 -33.18 0.44 -12.14
N PRO A 177 -33.51 -0.38 -11.12
CA PRO A 177 -34.71 -0.19 -10.31
C PRO A 177 -34.71 1.22 -9.67
N ALA A 178 -35.89 1.85 -9.55
CA ALA A 178 -36.01 3.22 -9.04
C ALA A 178 -35.42 3.38 -7.62
N TRP A 179 -35.55 2.36 -6.76
CA TRP A 179 -34.97 2.35 -5.42
C TRP A 179 -33.43 2.34 -5.43
N VAL A 180 -32.81 1.63 -6.38
CA VAL A 180 -31.35 1.60 -6.57
C VAL A 180 -30.84 2.95 -7.07
N ASN A 181 -31.58 3.62 -7.96
CA ASN A 181 -31.21 4.95 -8.45
C ASN A 181 -31.26 6.02 -7.36
N GLY A 182 -32.27 5.98 -6.47
CA GLY A 182 -32.33 6.88 -5.32
C GLY A 182 -31.15 6.68 -4.37
N LEU A 183 -30.85 5.44 -4.03
CA LEU A 183 -29.75 5.07 -3.15
C LEU A 183 -28.37 5.39 -3.77
N ALA A 184 -28.21 5.20 -5.08
CA ALA A 184 -27.00 5.55 -5.82
C ALA A 184 -26.71 7.05 -5.84
N ARG A 185 -27.74 7.91 -5.90
CA ARG A 185 -27.54 9.39 -5.80
C ARG A 185 -27.02 9.80 -4.42
N VAL A 186 -27.49 9.14 -3.35
CA VAL A 186 -26.93 9.35 -2.02
C VAL A 186 -25.45 8.95 -2.01
N GLY A 187 -25.13 7.79 -2.58
CA GLY A 187 -23.74 7.34 -2.75
C GLY A 187 -22.86 8.32 -3.53
N GLU A 188 -23.37 8.89 -4.61
CA GLU A 188 -22.66 9.88 -5.43
C GLU A 188 -22.23 11.10 -4.61
N VAL A 189 -23.12 11.63 -3.76
CA VAL A 189 -22.81 12.75 -2.87
C VAL A 189 -21.73 12.36 -1.86
N PHE A 190 -21.83 11.19 -1.25
CA PHE A 190 -20.80 10.69 -0.32
C PHE A 190 -19.44 10.51 -1.01
N ILE A 191 -19.41 9.98 -2.23
CA ILE A 191 -18.19 9.84 -3.03
C ILE A 191 -17.60 11.22 -3.35
N ALA A 192 -18.41 12.18 -3.77
CA ALA A 192 -17.95 13.53 -4.08
C ALA A 192 -17.33 14.21 -2.84
N ILE A 193 -17.97 14.09 -1.68
CA ILE A 193 -17.46 14.64 -0.41
C ILE A 193 -16.15 13.95 -0.01
N THR A 194 -16.10 12.62 -0.05
CA THR A 194 -14.92 11.86 0.37
C THR A 194 -13.72 12.09 -0.55
N LEU A 195 -13.91 12.06 -1.88
CA LEU A 195 -12.85 12.39 -2.84
C LEU A 195 -12.39 13.84 -2.69
N GLY A 196 -13.30 14.78 -2.46
CA GLY A 196 -12.97 16.18 -2.17
C GLY A 196 -12.12 16.33 -0.92
N ALA A 197 -12.49 15.66 0.17
CA ALA A 197 -11.73 15.65 1.42
C ALA A 197 -10.36 15.01 1.26
N LEU A 198 -10.26 13.88 0.54
CA LEU A 198 -8.99 13.22 0.25
C LEU A 198 -8.07 14.12 -0.60
N PHE A 199 -8.60 14.77 -1.64
CA PHE A 199 -7.85 15.71 -2.47
C PHE A 199 -7.32 16.88 -1.64
N ALA A 200 -8.18 17.52 -0.83
CA ALA A 200 -7.79 18.60 0.05
C ALA A 200 -6.73 18.16 1.07
N GLY A 201 -6.88 16.95 1.64
CA GLY A 201 -5.92 16.36 2.58
C GLY A 201 -4.56 16.09 1.94
N VAL A 202 -4.52 15.50 0.75
CA VAL A 202 -3.27 15.25 0.00
C VAL A 202 -2.61 16.57 -0.38
N TYR A 203 -3.38 17.56 -0.84
CA TYR A 203 -2.86 18.88 -1.17
C TYR A 203 -2.29 19.61 0.06
N ALA A 204 -3.01 19.61 1.18
CA ALA A 204 -2.54 20.21 2.43
C ALA A 204 -1.28 19.51 2.96
N ALA A 205 -1.23 18.17 2.90
CA ALA A 205 -0.05 17.41 3.28
C ALA A 205 1.15 17.72 2.38
N ALA A 206 0.95 17.80 1.06
CA ALA A 206 2.00 18.15 0.11
C ALA A 206 2.53 19.57 0.32
N LEU A 207 1.64 20.56 0.54
CA LEU A 207 2.04 21.92 0.88
C LEU A 207 2.78 21.99 2.20
N SER A 208 2.28 21.32 3.24
CA SER A 208 2.94 21.27 4.55
C SER A 208 4.34 20.64 4.44
N ALA A 209 4.48 19.56 3.68
CA ALA A 209 5.77 18.93 3.42
C ALA A 209 6.72 19.87 2.64
N LEU A 210 6.21 20.62 1.66
CA LEU A 210 7.01 21.60 0.92
C LEU A 210 7.48 22.74 1.83
N ILE A 211 6.59 23.28 2.67
CA ILE A 211 6.92 24.33 3.64
C ILE A 211 8.01 23.83 4.58
N ASP A 212 7.87 22.63 5.14
CA ASP A 212 8.87 21.99 6.01
C ASP A 212 10.22 21.82 5.31
N ARG A 213 10.25 21.39 4.04
CA ARG A 213 11.49 21.29 3.26
C ARG A 213 12.13 22.65 2.99
N LEU A 214 11.34 23.70 2.74
CA LEU A 214 11.85 25.06 2.53
C LEU A 214 12.40 25.66 3.82
N GLU A 215 11.69 25.48 4.94
CA GLU A 215 12.15 25.91 6.26
C GLU A 215 13.46 25.22 6.63
N PHE A 216 13.57 23.91 6.42
CA PHE A 216 14.81 23.15 6.62
C PHE A 216 15.98 23.73 5.81
N ILE A 217 15.77 24.04 4.52
CA ILE A 217 16.80 24.67 3.66
C ILE A 217 17.23 26.03 4.23
N LEU A 218 16.26 26.88 4.63
CA LEU A 218 16.55 28.19 5.20
C LEU A 218 17.33 28.10 6.51
N GLN A 219 16.94 27.19 7.41
CA GLN A 219 17.64 26.97 8.68
C GLN A 219 19.09 26.53 8.46
N VAL A 220 19.33 25.60 7.52
CA VAL A 220 20.68 25.15 7.19
C VAL A 220 21.52 26.30 6.59
N ILE A 221 20.95 27.10 5.69
CA ILE A 221 21.65 28.25 5.10
C ILE A 221 22.00 29.30 6.16
N GLN A 222 21.06 29.62 7.06
CA GLN A 222 21.31 30.57 8.15
C GLN A 222 22.39 30.08 9.10
N GLY A 223 22.39 28.79 9.45
CA GLY A 223 23.44 28.18 10.28
C GLY A 223 24.79 28.00 9.60
N LEU A 224 24.89 28.20 8.27
CA LEU A 224 26.16 28.21 7.54
C LEU A 224 26.72 29.63 7.35
N ILE A 225 25.85 30.64 7.33
CA ILE A 225 26.21 32.05 7.09
C ILE A 225 26.44 32.80 8.42
N GLY A 226 25.76 32.43 9.50
CA GLY A 226 25.94 32.96 10.86
C GLY A 226 26.76 32.02 11.73
#